data_AF-Q9UYK9-F1
#
_entry.id   AF-Q9UYK9-F1
#
_cell.length_a   1.000
_cell.length_b   1.000
_cell.length_c   1.000
_cell.angle_alpha   90.00
_cell.angle_beta   90.00
_cell.angle_gamma   90.00
#
_symmetry.space_group_name_H-M   'P 1'
#
loop_
_entity.id
_entity.type
_entity.pdbx_description
1 polymer ?
#
loop_
_entity_poly.entity_id
_entity_poly.type
_entity_poly.pdbx_seq_one_letter_code
_entity_poly.pdbx_strand_id
1 'polypeptide(L)'
;MFGGKKEERVNWAFIQEHYPEVVEGLKELREWENVKNALADAERLEDYSILALAALVALKREMNLNIEDLAERIYNVSSKLDSFKTETENNLKRIEREISSIKDAIEELDRRTVVVTNVEKVLPRISELEERMFSFPLEIAESLEKRLIKSLEKRVEELVEEKVKNSNNGISPEVIREFIDKYDSLVRENVELRRRLESREKIIKDLREKLAKMQESVKEMEEIEKKVNEYGKIADEIKEVRVKLAKLTGSYDVREALRIIEKNFIPKSKVEDLAKKLKALMEENEKLREENEKLKKDLERITQAVKMLMEEGLIEAQEE
;
A
#
# COMPACT_ATOMS: atom_id res chain seq x y z
N MET A 1 -7.42 94.31 -34.51
CA MET A 1 -7.79 93.18 -35.39
C MET A 1 -7.62 91.89 -34.61
N PHE A 2 -8.66 91.44 -33.93
CA PHE A 2 -8.70 90.09 -33.36
C PHE A 2 -9.68 89.30 -34.22
N GLY A 3 -9.14 88.56 -35.18
CA GLY A 3 -9.92 87.60 -35.95
C GLY A 3 -10.32 86.46 -35.02
N GLY A 4 -11.60 86.40 -34.66
CA GLY A 4 -12.16 85.25 -33.96
C GLY A 4 -12.02 84.02 -34.84
N LYS A 5 -11.19 83.06 -34.42
CA LYS A 5 -11.25 81.70 -34.94
C LYS A 5 -12.63 81.15 -34.57
N LYS A 6 -13.43 80.80 -35.57
CA LYS A 6 -14.65 80.02 -35.35
C LYS A 6 -14.23 78.73 -34.66
N GLU A 7 -14.67 78.51 -33.43
CA GLU A 7 -14.55 77.21 -32.78
C GLU A 7 -15.24 76.19 -33.69
N GLU A 8 -14.50 75.20 -34.18
CA GLU A 8 -15.08 74.07 -34.90
C GLU A 8 -16.03 73.36 -33.95
N ARG A 9 -17.34 73.48 -34.23
CA ARG A 9 -18.39 72.88 -33.41
C ARG A 9 -18.29 71.37 -33.53
N VAL A 10 -18.19 70.69 -32.40
CA VAL A 10 -18.27 69.23 -32.34
C VAL A 10 -19.70 68.83 -32.72
N ASN A 11 -19.87 68.30 -33.94
CA ASN A 11 -21.12 67.72 -34.42
C ASN A 11 -20.91 66.23 -34.74
N TRP A 12 -21.99 65.50 -35.01
CA TRP A 12 -21.89 64.07 -35.30
C TRP A 12 -21.01 63.78 -36.54
N ALA A 13 -21.05 64.64 -37.55
CA ALA A 13 -20.19 64.55 -38.73
C ALA A 13 -18.70 64.68 -38.38
N PHE A 14 -18.35 65.61 -37.48
CA PHE A 14 -17.00 65.80 -36.95
C PHE A 14 -16.51 64.56 -36.21
N ILE A 15 -17.38 63.93 -35.39
CA ILE A 15 -17.06 62.68 -34.68
C ILE A 15 -16.87 61.52 -35.66
N GLN A 16 -17.69 61.42 -36.71
CA GLN A 16 -17.52 60.39 -37.76
C GLN A 16 -16.19 60.52 -38.51
N GLU A 17 -15.74 61.74 -38.76
CA GLU A 17 -14.51 62.02 -39.51
C GLU A 17 -13.25 61.86 -38.64
N HIS A 18 -13.28 62.35 -37.40
CA HIS A 18 -12.09 62.41 -36.54
C HIS A 18 -11.99 61.26 -35.52
N TYR A 19 -13.10 60.58 -35.19
CA TYR A 19 -13.15 59.47 -34.22
C TYR A 19 -13.99 58.28 -34.71
N PRO A 20 -13.64 57.67 -35.87
CA PRO A 20 -14.42 56.59 -36.47
C PRO A 20 -14.55 55.36 -35.54
N GLU A 21 -13.53 55.07 -34.74
CA GLU A 21 -13.54 53.93 -33.81
C GLU A 21 -14.63 54.04 -32.74
N VAL A 22 -14.92 55.27 -32.28
CA VAL A 22 -15.99 55.53 -31.31
C VAL A 22 -17.34 55.30 -31.98
N VAL A 23 -17.50 55.74 -33.22
CA VAL A 23 -18.74 55.55 -33.99
C VAL A 23 -19.02 54.07 -34.25
N GLU A 24 -18.01 53.29 -34.62
CA GLU A 24 -18.15 51.84 -34.83
C GLU A 24 -18.53 51.12 -33.54
N GLY A 25 -17.84 51.42 -32.43
CA GLY A 25 -18.13 50.81 -31.14
C GLY A 25 -19.53 51.12 -30.61
N LEU A 26 -20.03 52.34 -30.85
CA LEU A 26 -21.41 52.73 -30.52
C LEU A 26 -22.43 52.01 -31.40
N LYS A 27 -22.18 51.86 -32.70
CA LYS A 27 -23.08 51.15 -33.64
C LYS A 27 -23.27 49.68 -33.29
N GLU A 28 -22.23 49.06 -32.74
CA GLU A 28 -22.30 47.67 -32.28
C GLU A 28 -23.07 47.53 -30.95
N LEU A 29 -23.54 48.61 -30.30
CA LEU A 29 -24.35 48.50 -29.08
C LEU A 29 -25.72 47.90 -29.41
N ARG A 30 -26.21 47.03 -28.52
CA ARG A 30 -27.53 46.39 -28.66
C ARG A 30 -28.67 47.41 -28.71
N GLU A 31 -28.52 48.54 -28.04
CA GLU A 31 -29.49 49.65 -28.02
C GLU A 31 -29.05 50.84 -28.88
N TRP A 32 -28.32 50.57 -29.97
CA TRP A 32 -27.84 51.62 -30.88
C TRP A 32 -28.95 52.58 -31.34
N GLU A 33 -30.18 52.11 -31.54
CA GLU A 33 -31.31 52.97 -31.93
C GLU A 33 -31.65 54.02 -30.85
N ASN A 34 -31.61 53.64 -29.57
CA ASN A 34 -31.82 54.57 -28.45
C ASN A 34 -30.66 55.56 -28.33
N VAL A 35 -29.43 55.08 -28.48
CA VAL A 35 -28.21 55.91 -28.46
C VAL A 35 -28.20 56.90 -29.62
N LYS A 36 -28.62 56.47 -30.82
CA LYS A 36 -28.75 57.32 -32.00
C LYS A 36 -29.78 58.44 -31.79
N ASN A 37 -30.91 58.13 -31.15
CA ASN A 37 -31.91 59.14 -30.81
C ASN A 37 -31.39 60.13 -29.76
N ALA A 38 -30.71 59.64 -28.72
CA ALA A 38 -30.07 60.48 -27.71
C ALA A 38 -28.94 61.34 -28.29
N LEU A 39 -28.20 60.85 -29.29
CA LEU A 39 -27.17 61.61 -30.01
C LEU A 39 -27.76 62.77 -30.83
N ALA A 40 -28.97 62.59 -31.38
CA ALA A 40 -29.69 63.65 -32.10
C ALA A 40 -30.23 64.72 -31.13
N ASP A 41 -30.66 64.33 -29.93
CA ASP A 41 -31.07 65.26 -28.89
C ASP A 41 -29.87 65.96 -28.23
N ALA A 42 -28.75 65.27 -28.07
CA ALA A 42 -27.47 65.87 -27.66
C ALA A 42 -26.93 66.85 -28.71
N GLU A 43 -27.15 66.60 -30.02
CA GLU A 43 -26.85 67.56 -31.08
C GLU A 43 -27.59 68.89 -30.92
N ARG A 44 -28.87 68.78 -30.56
CA ARG A 44 -29.75 69.93 -30.34
C ARG A 44 -29.38 70.70 -29.08
N LEU A 45 -28.86 70.00 -28.07
CA LEU A 45 -28.45 70.57 -26.78
C LEU A 45 -26.97 70.99 -26.75
N GLU A 46 -26.22 70.73 -27.84
CA GLU A 46 -24.77 71.00 -27.97
C GLU A 46 -23.90 70.28 -26.90
N ASP A 47 -24.40 69.21 -26.28
CA ASP A 47 -23.75 68.50 -25.17
C ASP A 47 -23.07 67.20 -25.62
N TYR A 48 -22.03 67.34 -26.45
CA TYR A 48 -21.21 66.21 -26.89
C TYR A 48 -19.96 66.04 -26.04
N SER A 49 -20.05 65.22 -24.99
CA SER A 49 -18.83 64.73 -24.31
C SER A 49 -18.23 63.55 -25.08
N ILE A 50 -17.32 63.83 -26.02
CA ILE A 50 -16.56 62.82 -26.77
C ILE A 50 -15.85 61.84 -25.83
N LEU A 51 -15.36 62.34 -24.69
CA LEU A 51 -14.72 61.54 -23.66
C LEU A 51 -15.66 60.48 -23.08
N ALA A 52 -16.94 60.82 -22.83
CA ALA A 52 -17.92 59.89 -22.31
C ALA A 52 -18.28 58.80 -23.33
N LEU A 53 -18.40 59.16 -24.63
CA LEU A 53 -18.64 58.20 -25.71
C LEU A 53 -17.46 57.26 -25.91
N ALA A 54 -16.23 57.79 -25.91
CA ALA A 54 -15.02 56.99 -25.99
C ALA A 54 -14.86 56.04 -24.79
N ALA A 55 -15.18 56.51 -23.57
CA ALA A 55 -15.16 55.69 -22.37
C ALA A 55 -16.20 54.55 -22.41
N LEU A 56 -17.41 54.82 -22.91
CA LEU A 56 -18.44 53.78 -23.10
C LEU A 56 -18.00 52.70 -24.09
N VAL A 57 -17.41 53.10 -25.22
CA VAL A 57 -16.91 52.16 -26.22
C VAL A 57 -15.74 51.32 -25.68
N ALA A 58 -14.80 51.95 -24.98
CA ALA A 58 -13.68 51.26 -24.35
C ALA A 58 -14.16 50.23 -23.32
N LEU A 59 -15.09 50.62 -22.44
CA LEU A 59 -15.68 49.75 -21.43
C LEU A 59 -16.41 48.55 -22.06
N LYS A 60 -17.13 48.78 -23.15
CA LYS A 60 -17.81 47.70 -23.88
C LYS A 60 -16.82 46.72 -24.51
N ARG A 61 -15.73 47.21 -25.12
CA ARG A 61 -14.66 46.35 -25.67
C ARG A 61 -14.02 45.52 -24.57
N GLU A 62 -13.70 46.13 -23.43
CA GLU A 62 -13.16 45.44 -22.26
C GLU A 62 -14.14 44.37 -21.73
N MET A 63 -15.43 44.68 -21.65
CA MET A 63 -16.46 43.70 -21.27
C MET A 63 -16.53 42.51 -22.24
N ASN A 64 -16.45 42.75 -23.54
CA ASN A 64 -16.45 41.67 -24.54
C ASN A 64 -15.22 40.76 -24.40
N LEU A 65 -14.03 41.34 -24.23
CA LEU A 65 -12.81 40.57 -23.97
C LEU A 65 -12.94 39.72 -22.71
N ASN A 66 -13.49 40.28 -21.63
CA ASN A 66 -13.74 39.54 -20.39
C ASN A 66 -14.76 38.40 -20.59
N ILE A 67 -15.78 38.58 -21.43
CA ILE A 67 -16.76 37.53 -21.76
C ILE A 67 -16.09 36.40 -22.54
N GLU A 68 -15.23 36.71 -23.50
CA GLU A 68 -14.47 35.72 -24.26
C GLU A 68 -13.53 34.91 -23.35
N ASP A 69 -12.74 35.59 -22.51
CA ASP A 69 -11.87 34.96 -21.51
C ASP A 69 -12.66 34.05 -20.55
N LEU A 70 -13.86 34.49 -20.12
CA LEU A 70 -14.73 33.68 -19.27
C LEU A 70 -15.29 32.47 -20.03
N ALA A 71 -15.67 32.62 -21.29
CA ALA A 71 -16.15 31.53 -22.12
C ALA A 71 -15.07 30.45 -22.33
N GLU A 72 -13.83 30.87 -22.59
CA GLU A 72 -12.67 29.96 -22.68
C GLU A 72 -12.42 29.24 -21.36
N ARG A 73 -12.48 29.95 -20.23
CA ARG A 73 -12.35 29.34 -18.89
C ARG A 73 -13.45 28.33 -18.62
N ILE A 74 -14.71 28.65 -18.95
CA ILE A 74 -15.85 27.74 -18.79
C ILE A 74 -15.64 26.50 -19.66
N TYR A 75 -15.23 26.66 -20.91
CA TYR A 75 -14.95 25.55 -21.82
C TYR A 75 -13.84 24.64 -21.27
N ASN A 76 -12.74 25.23 -20.79
CA ASN A 76 -11.64 24.49 -20.18
C ASN A 76 -12.06 23.72 -18.92
N VAL A 77 -12.91 24.33 -18.08
CA VAL A 77 -13.47 23.67 -16.89
C VAL A 77 -14.40 22.53 -17.30
N SER A 78 -15.28 22.74 -18.29
CA SER A 78 -16.18 21.71 -18.80
C SER A 78 -15.41 20.52 -19.37
N SER A 79 -14.38 20.77 -20.18
CA SER A 79 -13.53 19.72 -20.74
C SER A 79 -12.81 18.92 -19.64
N LYS A 80 -12.30 19.60 -18.62
CA LYS A 80 -11.71 18.92 -17.44
C LYS A 80 -12.75 18.11 -16.67
N LEU A 81 -13.97 18.62 -16.53
CA LEU A 81 -15.04 17.90 -15.84
C LEU A 81 -15.41 16.61 -16.58
N ASP A 82 -15.49 16.65 -17.91
CA ASP A 82 -15.75 15.47 -18.73
C ASP A 82 -14.60 14.45 -18.67
N SER A 83 -13.35 14.92 -18.66
CA SER A 83 -12.20 14.03 -18.46
C SER A 83 -12.22 13.40 -17.06
N PHE A 84 -12.55 14.17 -16.02
CA PHE A 84 -12.68 13.63 -14.66
C PHE A 84 -13.84 12.62 -14.56
N LYS A 85 -14.97 12.89 -15.21
CA LYS A 85 -16.13 11.98 -15.22
C LYS A 85 -15.79 10.64 -15.89
N THR A 86 -15.09 10.68 -17.03
CA THR A 86 -14.67 9.45 -17.73
C THR A 86 -13.59 8.70 -16.95
N GLU A 87 -12.62 9.39 -16.36
CA GLU A 87 -11.59 8.77 -15.52
C GLU A 87 -12.19 8.11 -14.27
N THR A 88 -13.12 8.79 -13.59
CA THR A 88 -13.81 8.23 -12.42
C THR A 88 -14.67 7.03 -12.76
N GLU A 89 -15.40 7.05 -13.88
CA GLU A 89 -16.19 5.90 -14.34
C GLU A 89 -15.30 4.69 -14.68
N ASN A 90 -14.15 4.92 -15.33
CA ASN A 90 -13.19 3.87 -15.63
C ASN A 90 -12.55 3.29 -14.35
N ASN A 91 -12.21 4.15 -13.39
CA ASN A 91 -11.67 3.74 -12.10
C ASN A 91 -12.71 2.93 -11.30
N LEU A 92 -13.98 3.33 -11.31
CA LEU A 92 -15.06 2.57 -10.68
C LEU A 92 -15.20 1.18 -11.30
N LYS A 93 -15.25 1.07 -12.63
CA LYS A 93 -15.31 -0.23 -13.33
C LYS A 93 -14.10 -1.11 -13.00
N ARG A 94 -12.91 -0.52 -12.85
CA ARG A 94 -11.71 -1.27 -12.45
C ARG A 94 -11.84 -1.78 -11.02
N ILE A 95 -12.25 -0.92 -10.08
CA ILE A 95 -12.44 -1.28 -8.67
C ILE A 95 -13.50 -2.37 -8.54
N GLU A 96 -14.61 -2.27 -9.28
CA GLU A 96 -15.66 -3.31 -9.29
C GLU A 96 -15.12 -4.67 -9.74
N ARG A 97 -14.26 -4.70 -10.77
CA ARG A 97 -13.60 -5.94 -11.21
C ARG A 97 -12.65 -6.49 -10.14
N GLU A 98 -11.83 -5.64 -9.53
CA GLU A 98 -10.93 -6.04 -8.45
C GLU A 98 -11.71 -6.60 -7.25
N ILE A 99 -12.82 -5.96 -6.86
CA ILE A 99 -13.73 -6.46 -5.81
C ILE A 99 -14.32 -7.83 -6.18
N SER A 100 -14.74 -8.01 -7.44
CA SER A 100 -15.26 -9.31 -7.90
C SER A 100 -14.20 -10.40 -7.80
N SER A 101 -12.98 -10.15 -8.27
CA SER A 101 -11.89 -11.14 -8.19
C SER A 101 -11.50 -11.46 -6.75
N ILE A 102 -11.54 -10.48 -5.85
CA ILE A 102 -11.30 -10.71 -4.41
C ILE A 102 -12.42 -11.58 -3.81
N LYS A 103 -13.69 -11.32 -4.16
CA LYS A 103 -14.81 -12.16 -3.72
C LYS A 103 -14.65 -13.61 -4.18
N ASP A 104 -14.30 -13.82 -5.44
CA ASP A 104 -14.07 -15.17 -5.98
C ASP A 104 -12.94 -15.89 -5.23
N ALA A 105 -11.84 -15.19 -4.94
CA ALA A 105 -10.72 -15.74 -4.16
C ALA A 105 -11.11 -16.07 -2.71
N ILE A 106 -11.95 -15.24 -2.08
CA ILE A 106 -12.50 -15.51 -0.74
C ILE A 106 -13.40 -16.74 -0.76
N GLU A 107 -14.29 -16.85 -1.74
CA GLU A 107 -15.14 -18.05 -1.88
C GLU A 107 -14.32 -19.32 -2.09
N GLU A 108 -13.23 -19.24 -2.85
CA GLU A 108 -12.31 -20.38 -3.00
C GLU A 108 -11.60 -20.72 -1.69
N LEU A 109 -11.13 -19.71 -0.95
CA LEU A 109 -10.54 -19.90 0.38
C LEU A 109 -11.53 -20.50 1.37
N ASP A 110 -12.79 -20.09 1.37
CA ASP A 110 -13.83 -20.66 2.22
C ASP A 110 -14.08 -22.14 1.87
N ARG A 111 -14.14 -22.49 0.57
CA ARG A 111 -14.24 -23.89 0.13
C ARG A 111 -13.05 -24.71 0.60
N ARG A 112 -11.82 -24.19 0.46
CA ARG A 112 -10.60 -24.86 0.93
C ARG A 112 -10.60 -25.01 2.45
N THR A 113 -11.03 -23.99 3.18
CA THR A 113 -11.15 -24.02 4.64
C THR A 113 -12.09 -25.13 5.08
N VAL A 114 -13.27 -25.25 4.45
CA VAL A 114 -14.22 -26.34 4.73
C VAL A 114 -13.60 -27.72 4.49
N VAL A 115 -12.81 -27.87 3.42
CA VAL A 115 -12.07 -29.11 3.17
C VAL A 115 -11.05 -29.38 4.28
N VAL A 116 -10.27 -28.38 4.69
CA VAL A 116 -9.30 -28.52 5.79
C VAL A 116 -10.01 -28.90 7.09
N THR A 117 -11.13 -28.26 7.44
CA THR A 117 -11.90 -28.59 8.65
C THR A 117 -12.44 -30.02 8.60
N ASN A 118 -12.81 -30.51 7.41
CA ASN A 118 -13.23 -31.90 7.24
C ASN A 118 -12.05 -32.88 7.34
N VAL A 119 -10.88 -32.52 6.81
CA VAL A 119 -9.64 -33.32 6.93
C VAL A 119 -9.20 -33.40 8.39
N GLU A 120 -9.25 -32.31 9.15
CA GLU A 120 -8.97 -32.28 10.60
C GLU A 120 -9.88 -33.23 11.38
N LYS A 121 -11.15 -33.37 11.01
CA LYS A 121 -12.07 -34.33 11.65
C LYS A 121 -11.75 -35.78 11.30
N VAL A 122 -11.15 -36.03 10.14
CA VAL A 122 -10.80 -37.37 9.66
C VAL A 122 -9.40 -37.80 10.12
N LEU A 123 -8.52 -36.84 10.41
CA LEU A 123 -7.15 -37.04 10.88
C LEU A 123 -7.05 -38.02 12.08
N PRO A 124 -7.85 -37.87 13.16
CA PRO A 124 -7.83 -38.81 14.28
C PRO A 124 -8.19 -40.25 13.86
N ARG A 125 -9.15 -40.40 12.95
CA ARG A 125 -9.56 -41.72 12.45
C ARG A 125 -8.48 -42.34 11.55
N ILE A 126 -7.78 -41.52 10.78
CA ILE A 126 -6.63 -41.97 9.98
C ILE A 126 -5.51 -42.40 10.92
N SER A 127 -5.20 -41.63 11.96
CA SER A 127 -4.18 -42.00 12.96
C SER A 127 -4.54 -43.29 13.71
N GLU A 128 -5.81 -43.48 14.12
CA GLU A 128 -6.28 -44.74 14.70
C GLU A 128 -6.18 -45.92 13.72
N LEU A 129 -6.48 -45.69 12.44
CA LEU A 129 -6.33 -46.70 11.38
C LEU A 129 -4.87 -47.03 11.10
N GLU A 130 -3.98 -46.04 11.11
CA GLU A 130 -2.53 -46.24 10.99
C GLU A 130 -2.01 -47.05 12.17
N GLU A 131 -2.35 -46.66 13.40
CA GLU A 131 -1.93 -47.37 14.61
C GLU A 131 -2.41 -48.82 14.61
N ARG A 132 -3.67 -49.06 14.21
CA ARG A 132 -4.19 -50.42 13.98
C ARG A 132 -3.49 -51.13 12.84
N MET A 133 -3.17 -50.45 11.73
CA MET A 133 -2.44 -51.05 10.61
C MET A 133 -1.00 -51.42 10.97
N PHE A 134 -0.38 -50.72 11.93
CA PHE A 134 0.92 -51.08 12.47
C PHE A 134 0.82 -52.19 13.51
N SER A 135 -0.23 -52.23 14.35
CA SER A 135 -0.40 -53.27 15.36
C SER A 135 -0.87 -54.62 14.79
N PHE A 136 -1.76 -54.61 13.78
CA PHE A 136 -2.37 -55.82 13.21
C PHE A 136 -1.34 -56.83 12.67
N PRO A 137 -0.31 -56.44 11.90
CA PRO A 137 0.70 -57.35 11.40
C PRO A 137 1.56 -57.95 12.53
N LEU A 138 1.85 -57.19 13.58
CA LEU A 138 2.57 -57.65 14.78
C LEU A 138 1.74 -58.67 15.56
N GLU A 139 0.46 -58.37 15.81
CA GLU A 139 -0.47 -59.28 16.49
C GLU A 139 -0.72 -60.56 15.68
N ILE A 140 -0.87 -60.44 14.35
CA ILE A 140 -0.99 -61.59 13.45
C ILE A 140 0.30 -62.41 13.46
N ALA A 141 1.47 -61.78 13.40
CA ALA A 141 2.76 -62.47 13.45
C ALA A 141 2.93 -63.26 14.75
N GLU A 142 2.65 -62.65 15.91
CA GLU A 142 2.71 -63.34 17.20
C GLU A 142 1.69 -64.49 17.30
N SER A 143 0.48 -64.29 16.79
CA SER A 143 -0.56 -65.34 16.82
C SER A 143 -0.24 -66.50 15.89
N LEU A 144 0.35 -66.22 14.72
CA LEU A 144 0.83 -67.23 13.77
C LEU A 144 2.05 -67.95 14.33
N GLU A 145 2.99 -67.25 14.95
CA GLU A 145 4.17 -67.83 15.59
C GLU A 145 3.75 -68.77 16.72
N LYS A 146 2.83 -68.35 17.61
CA LYS A 146 2.26 -69.23 18.65
C LYS A 146 1.54 -70.46 18.08
N ARG A 147 0.82 -70.32 16.97
CA ARG A 147 0.18 -71.48 16.30
C ARG A 147 1.18 -72.38 15.62
N LEU A 148 2.18 -71.81 14.94
CA LEU A 148 3.22 -72.54 14.24
C LEU A 148 4.09 -73.31 15.22
N ILE A 149 4.52 -72.70 16.32
CA ILE A 149 5.25 -73.37 17.41
C ILE A 149 4.43 -74.54 17.95
N LYS A 150 3.16 -74.33 18.31
CA LYS A 150 2.30 -75.43 18.79
C LYS A 150 2.09 -76.54 17.76
N SER A 151 1.97 -76.18 16.49
CA SER A 151 1.81 -77.17 15.41
C SER A 151 3.11 -77.92 15.09
N LEU A 152 4.26 -77.25 15.24
CA LEU A 152 5.58 -77.81 15.09
C LEU A 152 5.92 -78.72 16.28
N GLU A 153 5.62 -78.31 17.52
CA GLU A 153 5.75 -79.14 18.71
C GLU A 153 4.92 -80.42 18.56
N LYS A 154 3.64 -80.30 18.18
CA LYS A 154 2.79 -81.47 17.90
C LYS A 154 3.33 -82.34 16.78
N ARG A 155 3.77 -81.75 15.65
CA ARG A 155 4.35 -82.52 14.55
C ARG A 155 5.69 -83.17 14.92
N VAL A 156 6.48 -82.55 15.78
CA VAL A 156 7.73 -83.10 16.29
C VAL A 156 7.43 -84.24 17.27
N GLU A 157 6.47 -84.09 18.17
CA GLU A 157 5.98 -85.17 19.04
C GLU A 157 5.43 -86.33 18.22
N GLU A 158 4.58 -86.06 17.23
CA GLU A 158 4.04 -87.06 16.30
C GLU A 158 5.14 -87.74 15.50
N LEU A 159 6.10 -87.00 14.93
CA LEU A 159 7.23 -87.57 14.18
C LEU A 159 8.21 -88.35 15.07
N VAL A 160 8.37 -87.95 16.33
CA VAL A 160 9.18 -88.67 17.31
C VAL A 160 8.47 -89.96 17.73
N GLU A 161 7.18 -89.91 18.06
CA GLU A 161 6.37 -91.12 18.33
C GLU A 161 6.30 -92.04 17.12
N GLU A 162 6.14 -91.48 15.93
CA GLU A 162 6.04 -92.21 14.67
C GLU A 162 7.40 -92.80 14.28
N LYS A 163 8.54 -92.12 14.47
CA LYS A 163 9.87 -92.73 14.29
C LYS A 163 10.19 -93.78 15.34
N VAL A 164 9.74 -93.59 16.59
CA VAL A 164 9.89 -94.59 17.65
C VAL A 164 9.05 -95.84 17.34
N LYS A 165 7.87 -95.70 16.72
CA LYS A 165 7.03 -96.81 16.27
C LYS A 165 7.46 -97.43 14.93
N ASN A 166 7.94 -96.62 13.99
CA ASN A 166 8.33 -97.02 12.63
C ASN A 166 9.80 -97.43 12.50
N SER A 167 10.57 -97.45 13.59
CA SER A 167 11.88 -98.12 13.63
C SER A 167 11.80 -99.65 13.40
N ASN A 168 10.62 -100.19 13.04
CA ASN A 168 10.42 -101.60 12.81
C ASN A 168 9.70 -102.01 11.51
N ASN A 169 9.34 -101.13 10.55
CA ASN A 169 8.83 -101.63 9.26
C ASN A 169 8.97 -100.63 8.10
N GLY A 170 9.34 -101.17 6.94
CA GLY A 170 9.69 -100.44 5.72
C GLY A 170 8.55 -99.65 5.08
N ILE A 171 8.96 -98.66 4.29
CA ILE A 171 8.11 -97.65 3.63
C ILE A 171 7.16 -98.32 2.63
N SER A 172 5.84 -98.21 2.87
CA SER A 172 4.80 -98.69 1.97
C SER A 172 4.48 -97.67 0.86
N PRO A 173 3.96 -98.11 -0.30
CA PRO A 173 3.58 -97.24 -1.42
C PRO A 173 2.51 -96.19 -1.10
N GLU A 174 1.72 -96.38 -0.04
CA GLU A 174 0.68 -95.42 0.40
C GLU A 174 1.29 -94.16 1.00
N VAL A 175 2.42 -94.28 1.71
CA VAL A 175 3.15 -93.13 2.28
C VAL A 175 3.68 -92.20 1.19
N ILE A 176 4.06 -92.76 0.03
CA ILE A 176 4.54 -91.99 -1.13
C ILE A 176 3.38 -91.19 -1.76
N ARG A 177 2.17 -91.75 -1.83
CA ARG A 177 0.99 -91.03 -2.32
C ARG A 177 0.61 -89.86 -1.41
N GLU A 178 0.58 -90.07 -0.09
CA GLU A 178 0.31 -88.97 0.85
C GLU A 178 1.35 -87.85 0.77
N PHE A 179 2.62 -88.20 0.52
CA PHE A 179 3.68 -87.20 0.33
C PHE A 179 3.47 -86.37 -0.94
N ILE A 180 3.06 -87.02 -2.04
CA ILE A 180 2.78 -86.33 -3.31
C ILE A 180 1.57 -85.39 -3.15
N ASP A 181 0.48 -85.84 -2.53
CA ASP A 181 -0.70 -85.00 -2.31
C ASP A 181 -0.42 -83.82 -1.38
N LYS A 182 0.38 -84.02 -0.32
CA LYS A 182 0.85 -82.92 0.55
C LYS A 182 1.73 -81.94 -0.21
N TYR A 183 2.64 -82.43 -1.05
CA TYR A 183 3.52 -81.59 -1.87
C TYR A 183 2.72 -80.75 -2.87
N ASP A 184 1.74 -81.34 -3.56
CA ASP A 184 0.87 -80.63 -4.49
C ASP A 184 0.01 -79.56 -3.78
N SER A 185 -0.48 -79.84 -2.57
CA SER A 185 -1.20 -78.82 -1.78
C SER A 185 -0.29 -77.65 -1.40
N LEU A 186 0.94 -77.93 -0.98
CA LEU A 186 1.93 -76.91 -0.62
C LEU A 186 2.37 -76.09 -1.82
N VAL A 187 2.50 -76.70 -3.00
CA VAL A 187 2.81 -75.98 -4.25
C VAL A 187 1.67 -75.03 -4.62
N ARG A 188 0.41 -75.45 -4.52
CA ARG A 188 -0.75 -74.57 -4.77
C ARG A 188 -0.82 -73.42 -3.79
N GLU A 189 -0.61 -73.69 -2.51
CA GLU A 189 -0.60 -72.67 -1.47
C GLU A 189 0.54 -71.66 -1.68
N ASN A 190 1.73 -72.12 -2.10
CA ASN A 190 2.85 -71.24 -2.41
C ASN A 190 2.56 -70.31 -3.61
N VAL A 191 1.89 -70.83 -4.65
CA VAL A 191 1.46 -70.02 -5.80
C VAL A 191 0.44 -68.95 -5.39
N GLU A 192 -0.50 -69.30 -4.51
CA GLU A 192 -1.49 -68.36 -4.01
C GLU A 192 -0.85 -67.28 -3.11
N LEU A 193 0.09 -67.67 -2.25
CA LEU A 193 0.86 -66.75 -1.43
C LEU A 193 1.70 -65.80 -2.28
N ARG A 194 2.35 -66.28 -3.36
CA ARG A 194 3.09 -65.42 -4.30
C ARG A 194 2.19 -64.38 -4.96
N ARG A 195 0.99 -64.76 -5.40
CA ARG A 195 0.01 -63.81 -5.99
C ARG A 195 -0.44 -62.75 -4.98
N ARG A 196 -0.67 -63.15 -3.72
CA ARG A 196 -0.99 -62.19 -2.66
C ARG A 196 0.18 -61.25 -2.38
N LEU A 197 1.41 -61.76 -2.42
CA LEU A 197 2.63 -60.96 -2.24
C LEU A 197 2.78 -59.91 -3.34
N GLU A 198 2.64 -60.29 -4.62
CA GLU A 198 2.64 -59.36 -5.75
C GLU A 198 1.54 -58.29 -5.65
N SER A 199 0.33 -58.68 -5.20
CA SER A 199 -0.77 -57.72 -5.01
C SER A 199 -0.46 -56.69 -3.92
N ARG A 200 0.19 -57.13 -2.82
CA ARG A 200 0.60 -56.24 -1.73
C ARG A 200 1.76 -55.34 -2.13
N GLU A 201 2.72 -55.85 -2.91
CA GLU A 201 3.82 -55.03 -3.45
C GLU A 201 3.31 -53.90 -4.36
N LYS A 202 2.29 -54.17 -5.20
CA LYS A 202 1.64 -53.11 -5.98
C LYS A 202 1.01 -52.04 -5.10
N ILE A 203 0.28 -52.44 -4.06
CA ILE A 203 -0.33 -51.50 -3.11
C ILE A 203 0.75 -50.67 -2.39
N ILE A 204 1.85 -51.31 -1.97
CA ILE A 204 2.99 -50.61 -1.34
C ILE A 204 3.60 -49.60 -2.31
N LYS A 205 3.72 -49.94 -3.60
CA LYS A 205 4.24 -49.03 -4.62
C LYS A 205 3.32 -47.83 -4.82
N ASP A 206 2.02 -48.05 -4.95
CA ASP A 206 1.04 -46.97 -5.08
C ASP A 206 1.01 -46.04 -3.85
N LEU A 207 1.12 -46.61 -2.65
CA LEU A 207 1.21 -45.84 -1.41
C LEU A 207 2.49 -45.02 -1.35
N ARG A 208 3.65 -45.58 -1.78
CA ARG A 208 4.90 -44.82 -1.86
C ARG A 208 4.81 -43.65 -2.84
N GLU A 209 4.18 -43.83 -3.99
CA GLU A 209 3.96 -42.74 -4.95
C GLU A 209 3.06 -41.64 -4.39
N LYS A 210 1.99 -42.00 -3.67
CA LYS A 210 1.14 -41.01 -2.97
C LYS A 210 1.89 -40.26 -1.89
N LEU A 211 2.73 -40.96 -1.13
CA LEU A 211 3.55 -40.37 -0.05
C LEU A 211 4.57 -39.38 -0.62
N ALA A 212 5.21 -39.70 -1.75
CA ALA A 212 6.12 -38.79 -2.44
C ALA A 212 5.42 -37.50 -2.90
N LYS A 213 4.22 -37.61 -3.46
CA LYS A 213 3.42 -36.42 -3.85
C LYS A 213 3.05 -35.57 -2.64
N MET A 214 2.66 -36.18 -1.52
CA MET A 214 2.37 -35.44 -0.29
C MET A 214 3.61 -34.75 0.27
N GLN A 215 4.79 -35.36 0.19
CA GLN A 215 6.05 -34.73 0.60
C GLN A 215 6.41 -33.52 -0.27
N GLU A 216 6.12 -33.55 -1.57
CA GLU A 216 6.27 -32.37 -2.43
C GLU A 216 5.31 -31.25 -2.02
N SER A 217 4.03 -31.56 -1.78
CA SER A 217 3.06 -30.56 -1.31
C SER A 217 3.43 -29.94 0.04
N VAL A 218 4.05 -30.71 0.96
CA VAL A 218 4.55 -30.17 2.23
C VAL A 218 5.69 -29.19 2.00
N LYS A 219 6.62 -29.48 1.09
CA LYS A 219 7.71 -28.55 0.74
C LYS A 219 7.18 -27.25 0.13
N GLU A 220 6.20 -27.34 -0.76
CA GLU A 220 5.53 -26.15 -1.31
C GLU A 220 4.87 -25.32 -0.21
N MET A 221 4.26 -25.98 0.78
CA MET A 221 3.64 -25.31 1.92
C MET A 221 4.67 -24.63 2.83
N GLU A 222 5.83 -25.25 3.07
CA GLU A 222 6.95 -24.63 3.79
C GLU A 222 7.51 -23.39 3.06
N GLU A 223 7.57 -23.42 1.73
CA GLU A 223 7.99 -22.25 0.93
C GLU A 223 6.98 -21.10 1.03
N ILE A 224 5.68 -21.41 1.01
CA ILE A 224 4.62 -20.42 1.22
C ILE A 224 4.72 -19.83 2.63
N GLU A 225 4.92 -20.66 3.65
CA GLU A 225 5.06 -20.21 5.04
C GLU A 225 6.26 -19.26 5.21
N LYS A 226 7.40 -19.56 4.57
CA LYS A 226 8.56 -18.65 4.55
C LYS A 226 8.22 -17.29 3.94
N LYS A 227 7.54 -17.27 2.79
CA LYS A 227 7.10 -16.02 2.14
C LYS A 227 6.12 -15.24 3.03
N VAL A 228 5.18 -15.92 3.68
CA VAL A 228 4.25 -15.29 4.62
C VAL A 228 4.99 -14.66 5.79
N ASN A 229 5.99 -15.34 6.35
CA ASN A 229 6.83 -14.79 7.42
C ASN A 229 7.64 -13.57 6.96
N GLU A 230 8.16 -13.57 5.73
CA GLU A 230 8.83 -12.40 5.13
C GLU A 230 7.87 -11.21 4.98
N TYR A 231 6.65 -11.45 4.47
CA TYR A 231 5.62 -10.41 4.40
C TYR A 231 5.23 -9.88 5.79
N GLY A 232 5.18 -10.75 6.80
CA GLY A 232 4.96 -10.35 8.20
C GLY A 232 6.02 -9.35 8.69
N LYS A 233 7.31 -9.66 8.44
CA LYS A 233 8.42 -8.75 8.80
C LYS A 233 8.31 -7.41 8.08
N ILE A 234 8.03 -7.41 6.77
CA ILE A 234 7.84 -6.18 5.98
C ILE A 234 6.67 -5.36 6.53
N ALA A 235 5.56 -6.01 6.92
CA ALA A 235 4.42 -5.31 7.49
C ALA A 235 4.76 -4.64 8.83
N ASP A 236 5.57 -5.26 9.66
CA ASP A 236 6.02 -4.67 10.92
C ASP A 236 7.01 -3.53 10.70
N GLU A 237 7.92 -3.63 9.72
CA GLU A 237 8.77 -2.51 9.30
C GLU A 237 7.93 -1.32 8.80
N ILE A 238 6.89 -1.57 8.01
CA ILE A 238 5.97 -0.52 7.54
C ILE A 238 5.22 0.12 8.72
N LYS A 239 4.80 -0.65 9.73
CA LYS A 239 4.20 -0.10 10.96
C LYS A 239 5.18 0.80 11.68
N GLU A 240 6.44 0.39 11.85
CA GLU A 240 7.46 1.22 12.49
C GLU A 240 7.69 2.53 11.72
N VAL A 241 7.77 2.47 10.39
CA VAL A 241 7.91 3.64 9.53
C VAL A 241 6.70 4.56 9.69
N ARG A 242 5.48 4.01 9.74
CA ARG A 242 4.26 4.78 9.97
C ARG A 242 4.25 5.47 11.33
N VAL A 243 4.71 4.80 12.39
CA VAL A 243 4.85 5.41 13.72
C VAL A 243 5.91 6.52 13.73
N LYS A 244 7.05 6.32 13.05
CA LYS A 244 8.10 7.35 12.92
C LYS A 244 7.59 8.56 12.12
N LEU A 245 6.87 8.33 11.02
CA LEU A 245 6.24 9.38 10.22
C LEU A 245 5.18 10.16 11.01
N ALA A 246 4.35 9.46 11.80
CA ALA A 246 3.36 10.10 12.66
C ALA A 246 4.00 10.95 13.77
N LYS A 247 5.11 10.49 14.36
CA LYS A 247 5.88 11.30 15.33
C LYS A 247 6.49 12.56 14.70
N LEU A 248 6.94 12.48 13.44
CA LEU A 248 7.56 13.61 12.74
C LEU A 248 6.54 14.64 12.23
N THR A 249 5.33 14.20 11.88
CA THR A 249 4.36 15.04 11.15
C THR A 249 3.07 15.30 11.92
N GLY A 250 2.81 14.55 12.99
CA GLY A 250 1.56 14.61 13.76
C GLY A 250 0.37 13.91 13.09
N SER A 251 0.51 13.39 11.87
CA SER A 251 -0.58 12.67 11.16
C SER A 251 -0.30 11.17 11.08
N TYR A 252 -1.32 10.37 11.35
CA TYR A 252 -1.30 8.91 11.22
C TYR A 252 -1.57 8.43 9.78
N ASP A 253 -1.96 9.33 8.88
CA ASP A 253 -2.08 9.04 7.45
C ASP A 253 -0.72 9.24 6.77
N VAL A 254 -0.20 8.17 6.17
CA VAL A 254 1.12 8.14 5.51
C VAL A 254 1.18 9.14 4.35
N ARG A 255 0.08 9.30 3.60
CA ARG A 255 0.06 10.22 2.44
C ARG A 255 0.07 11.67 2.88
N GLU A 256 -0.66 11.98 3.94
CA GLU A 256 -0.72 13.32 4.49
C GLU A 256 0.58 13.68 5.23
N ALA A 257 1.15 12.73 5.97
CA ALA A 257 2.47 12.84 6.58
C ALA A 257 3.56 13.12 5.53
N LEU A 258 3.57 12.39 4.42
CA LEU A 258 4.52 12.63 3.33
C LEU A 258 4.32 14.00 2.68
N ARG A 259 3.08 14.47 2.47
CA ARG A 259 2.81 15.83 1.97
C ARG A 259 3.24 16.92 2.95
N ILE A 260 3.08 16.70 4.25
CA ILE A 260 3.55 17.62 5.29
C ILE A 260 5.08 17.66 5.27
N ILE A 261 5.74 16.51 5.13
CA ILE A 261 7.20 16.45 4.97
C ILE A 261 7.63 17.17 3.70
N GLU A 262 6.99 16.93 2.55
CA GLU A 262 7.32 17.61 1.29
C GLU A 262 7.12 19.12 1.36
N LYS A 263 6.05 19.59 2.03
CA LYS A 263 5.77 21.03 2.20
C LYS A 263 6.66 21.70 3.24
N ASN A 264 7.01 20.99 4.31
CA ASN A 264 7.88 21.48 5.39
C ASN A 264 9.35 21.09 5.20
N PHE A 265 9.71 20.49 4.05
CA PHE A 265 11.10 20.16 3.74
C PHE A 265 11.85 21.47 3.52
N ILE A 266 12.50 21.96 4.58
CA ILE A 266 13.38 23.12 4.48
C ILE A 266 14.56 22.66 3.62
N PRO A 267 14.77 23.22 2.41
CA PRO A 267 15.89 22.85 1.56
C PRO A 267 17.18 23.06 2.36
N LYS A 268 18.16 22.15 2.21
CA LYS A 268 19.45 22.24 2.92
C LYS A 268 20.10 23.63 2.80
N SER A 269 19.88 24.33 1.69
CA SER A 269 20.30 25.72 1.48
C SER A 269 19.73 26.72 2.48
N LYS A 270 18.42 26.64 2.82
CA LYS A 270 17.82 27.51 3.85
C LYS A 270 18.30 27.16 5.26
N VAL A 271 18.60 25.89 5.53
CA VAL A 271 19.20 25.46 6.80
C VAL A 271 20.63 25.97 6.94
N GLU A 272 21.43 25.93 5.87
CA GLU A 272 22.78 26.49 5.86
C GLU A 272 22.78 28.02 6.04
N ASP A 273 21.85 28.72 5.40
CA ASP A 273 21.71 30.18 5.57
C ASP A 273 21.25 30.54 6.99
N LEU A 274 20.33 29.76 7.56
CA LEU A 274 19.93 29.92 8.96
C LEU A 274 21.08 29.60 9.92
N ALA A 275 21.87 28.55 9.66
CA ALA A 275 23.02 28.19 10.48
C ALA A 275 24.13 29.27 10.42
N LYS A 276 24.35 29.88 9.24
CA LYS A 276 25.27 31.03 9.09
C LYS A 276 24.78 32.24 9.88
N LYS A 277 23.48 32.57 9.79
CA LYS A 277 22.87 33.65 10.58
C LYS A 277 22.94 33.39 12.08
N LEU A 278 22.74 32.14 12.50
CA LEU A 278 22.77 31.74 13.91
C LEU A 278 24.20 31.82 14.47
N LYS A 279 25.22 31.42 13.69
CA LYS A 279 26.62 31.65 14.05
C LYS A 279 26.96 33.13 14.16
N ALA A 280 26.55 33.96 13.20
CA ALA A 280 26.78 35.41 13.25
C ALA A 280 26.14 36.05 14.50
N LEU A 281 24.90 35.65 14.84
CA LEU A 281 24.21 36.12 16.04
C LEU A 281 24.84 35.61 17.34
N MET A 282 25.42 34.41 17.34
CA MET A 282 26.17 33.90 18.51
C MET A 282 27.47 34.70 18.72
N GLU A 283 28.22 34.97 17.65
CA GLU A 283 29.43 35.82 17.72
C GLU A 283 29.10 37.25 18.16
N GLU A 284 27.98 37.81 17.70
CA GLU A 284 27.51 39.13 18.15
C GLU A 284 27.10 39.11 19.63
N ASN A 285 26.41 38.07 20.10
CA ASN A 285 26.10 37.90 21.52
C ASN A 285 27.35 37.77 22.40
N GLU A 286 28.37 37.07 21.92
CA GLU A 286 29.62 36.89 22.65
C GLU A 286 30.38 38.21 22.77
N LYS A 287 30.45 38.99 21.69
CA LYS A 287 30.99 40.37 21.72
C LYS A 287 30.20 41.28 22.67
N LEU A 288 28.88 41.23 22.63
CA LEU A 288 28.02 42.01 23.53
C LEU A 288 28.19 41.59 25.01
N ARG A 289 28.49 40.32 25.28
CA ARG A 289 28.84 39.86 26.63
C ARG A 289 30.19 40.41 27.07
N GLU A 290 31.20 40.35 26.23
CA GLU A 290 32.52 40.93 26.52
C GLU A 290 32.45 42.45 26.75
N GLU A 291 31.65 43.16 25.94
CA GLU A 291 31.41 44.60 26.12
C GLU A 291 30.67 44.90 27.42
N ASN A 292 29.64 44.12 27.77
CA ASN A 292 28.97 44.25 29.06
C ASN A 292 29.91 44.00 30.24
N GLU A 293 30.81 43.02 30.15
CA GLU A 293 31.81 42.77 31.19
C GLU A 293 32.83 43.90 31.30
N LYS A 294 33.29 44.47 30.17
CA LYS A 294 34.16 45.66 30.17
C LYS A 294 33.44 46.85 30.80
N LEU A 295 32.20 47.13 30.40
CA LEU A 295 31.39 48.20 30.96
C LEU A 295 31.14 48.02 32.45
N LYS A 296 30.93 46.79 32.94
CA LYS A 296 30.85 46.52 34.39
C LYS A 296 32.15 46.85 35.11
N LYS A 297 33.30 46.45 34.57
CA LYS A 297 34.62 46.77 35.16
C LYS A 297 34.89 48.28 35.14
N ASP A 298 34.51 48.97 34.08
CA ASP A 298 34.67 50.42 33.99
C ASP A 298 33.71 51.15 34.92
N LEU A 299 32.47 50.67 35.08
CA LEU A 299 31.54 51.15 36.11
C LEU A 299 32.10 50.92 37.51
N GLU A 300 32.69 49.77 37.81
CA GLU A 300 33.34 49.50 39.10
C GLU A 300 34.51 50.46 39.36
N ARG A 301 35.35 50.70 38.35
CA ARG A 301 36.45 51.67 38.42
C ARG A 301 35.96 53.10 38.64
N ILE A 302 34.93 53.51 37.91
CA ILE A 302 34.30 54.83 38.08
C ILE A 302 33.69 54.93 39.46
N THR A 303 33.00 53.89 39.94
CA THR A 303 32.40 53.86 41.28
C THR A 303 33.48 53.95 42.37
N GLN A 304 34.62 53.27 42.21
CA GLN A 304 35.76 53.38 43.11
C GLN A 304 36.39 54.78 43.06
N ALA A 305 36.55 55.36 41.86
CA ALA A 305 37.06 56.73 41.71
C ALA A 305 36.12 57.76 42.34
N VAL A 306 34.80 57.61 42.19
CA VAL A 306 33.78 58.45 42.85
C VAL A 306 33.84 58.28 44.36
N LYS A 307 33.98 57.05 44.88
CA LYS A 307 34.16 56.83 46.32
C LYS A 307 35.43 57.50 46.86
N MET A 308 36.56 57.37 46.17
CA MET A 308 37.80 58.06 46.57
C MET A 308 37.64 59.59 46.54
N LEU A 309 36.98 60.14 45.52
CA LEU A 309 36.72 61.59 45.43
C LEU A 309 35.74 62.10 46.51
N MET A 310 34.78 61.26 46.93
CA MET A 310 33.92 61.54 48.09
C MET A 310 34.71 61.49 49.40
N GLU A 311 35.59 60.50 49.59
CA GLU A 311 36.44 60.36 50.79
C GLU A 311 37.49 61.46 50.91
N GLU A 312 38.03 61.96 49.79
CA GLU A 312 38.96 63.09 49.72
C GLU A 312 38.26 64.47 49.82
N GLY A 313 36.91 64.50 49.90
CA GLY A 313 36.14 65.72 50.14
C GLY A 313 36.06 66.68 48.94
N LEU A 314 36.28 66.18 47.71
CA LEU A 314 36.23 66.99 46.48
C LEU A 314 34.85 67.00 45.82
N ILE A 315 33.95 66.09 46.22
CA ILE A 315 32.58 66.00 45.70
C ILE A 315 31.62 65.76 46.87
N GLU A 316 30.69 66.68 47.11
CA GLU A 316 29.56 66.45 48.02
C GLU A 316 28.54 65.52 47.33
N ALA A 317 28.13 64.46 48.02
CA ALA A 317 26.95 63.70 47.62
C ALA A 317 25.75 64.64 47.68
N GLN A 318 25.17 64.99 46.52
CA GLN A 318 23.79 65.46 46.52
C GLN A 318 22.91 64.25 46.88
N GLU A 319 22.51 64.18 48.14
CA GLU A 319 21.41 63.32 48.58
C GLU A 319 20.11 63.82 47.94
N GLU A 320 19.51 63.00 47.08
CA GLU A 320 18.06 62.94 46.86
C GLU A 320 17.58 61.49 47.00
#